data_AF-V7I400-F1
#
_entry.id   AF-V7I400-F1
#
_cell.length_a   1.000
_cell.length_b   1.000
_cell.length_c   1.000
_cell.angle_alpha   90.00
_cell.angle_beta   90.00
_cell.angle_gamma   90.00
#
_symmetry.space_group_name_H-M   'P 1'
#
loop_
_entity.id
_entity.type
_entity.pdbx_description
1 polymer ?
#
loop_
_entity_poly.entity_id
_entity_poly.type
_entity_poly.pdbx_seq_one_letter_code
_entity_poly.pdbx_strand_id
1 'polypeptide(L)' 'MIWNQWYAVLPSKAVKSGKILAAGRMGLELAFFRDGKGNAACVEDKCSHRSAVLSGGR' A
#
# COMPACT_ATOMS: atom_id res chain seq x y z
N MET A 1 10.69 -14.52 -4.57
CA MET A 1 9.58 -14.59 -3.60
C MET A 1 8.49 -15.45 -4.25
N ILE A 2 7.86 -16.36 -3.51
CA ILE A 2 6.93 -17.37 -4.05
C ILE A 2 5.50 -16.81 -4.03
N TRP A 3 4.75 -17.01 -5.10
CA TRP A 3 3.34 -16.57 -5.20
C TRP A 3 2.45 -17.29 -4.19
N ASN A 4 1.33 -16.65 -3.82
CA ASN A 4 0.31 -17.19 -2.90
C ASN A 4 0.84 -17.56 -1.51
N GLN A 5 1.75 -16.74 -0.96
CA GLN A 5 2.28 -16.86 0.40
C GLN A 5 2.16 -15.54 1.15
N TRP A 6 2.21 -15.60 2.48
CA TRP A 6 2.17 -14.42 3.34
C TRP A 6 3.57 -13.87 3.59
N TYR A 7 3.75 -12.57 3.38
CA TYR A 7 5.02 -11.88 3.62
C TYR A 7 4.81 -10.63 4.49
N ALA A 8 5.62 -10.50 5.53
CA ALA A 8 5.73 -9.25 6.27
C ALA A 8 6.50 -8.23 5.42
N VAL A 9 5.82 -7.17 4.98
CA VAL A 9 6.40 -6.17 4.07
C VAL A 9 6.79 -4.86 4.75
N LEU A 10 6.13 -4.53 5.87
CA LEU A 10 6.33 -3.31 6.64
C LEU A 10 5.94 -3.50 8.12
N PRO A 11 6.57 -2.78 9.06
CA PRO A 11 6.07 -2.71 10.43
C PRO A 11 4.80 -1.85 10.49
N SER A 12 3.80 -2.25 11.26
CA SER A 12 2.49 -1.56 11.35
C SER A 12 2.61 -0.07 11.70
N LYS A 13 3.61 0.32 12.51
CA LYS A 13 3.90 1.72 12.88
C LYS A 13 4.31 2.62 11.71
N ALA A 14 4.76 2.05 10.59
CA ALA A 14 5.07 2.81 9.38
C ALA A 14 3.80 3.29 8.66
N VAL A 15 2.69 2.55 8.78
CA VAL A 15 1.40 2.88 8.19
C VAL A 15 0.63 3.78 9.16
N LYS A 16 0.76 5.09 8.96
CA LYS A 16 0.15 6.12 9.83
C LYS A 16 -1.27 6.45 9.35
N SER A 17 -2.15 6.82 10.28
CA SER A 17 -3.48 7.33 9.93
C SER A 17 -3.37 8.63 9.12
N GLY A 18 -4.23 8.78 8.12
CA GLY A 18 -4.26 9.96 7.24
C GLY A 18 -3.04 10.12 6.33
N LYS A 19 -2.24 9.05 6.13
CA LYS A 19 -1.11 9.03 5.20
C LYS A 19 -1.14 7.78 4.35
N ILE A 20 -0.77 7.94 3.09
CA ILE A 20 -0.48 6.83 2.17
C ILE A 20 1.04 6.68 2.09
N LEU A 21 1.53 5.46 2.26
CA LEU A 21 2.94 5.10 2.20
C LEU A 21 3.18 4.23 0.96
N ALA A 22 4.02 4.71 0.04
CA ALA A 22 4.49 3.91 -1.10
C ALA A 22 5.64 2.98 -0.68
N ALA A 23 5.62 1.73 -1.13
CA ALA A 23 6.77 0.84 -1.04
C ALA A 23 6.74 -0.27 -2.10
N GLY A 24 7.88 -0.54 -2.75
CA GLY A 24 8.04 -1.63 -3.70
C GLY A 24 8.27 -2.99 -3.02
N ARG A 25 7.49 -4.02 -3.36
CA ARG A 25 7.61 -5.41 -2.86
C ARG A 25 7.22 -6.41 -3.93
N MET A 26 7.91 -7.54 -4.03
CA MET A 26 7.64 -8.56 -5.06
C MET A 26 7.67 -8.02 -6.51
N GLY A 27 8.42 -6.94 -6.77
CA GLY A 27 8.42 -6.27 -8.07
C GLY A 27 7.14 -5.45 -8.37
N LEU A 28 6.28 -5.25 -7.36
CA LEU A 28 5.08 -4.43 -7.42
C LEU A 28 5.29 -3.14 -6.62
N GLU A 29 4.79 -2.03 -7.16
CA GLU A 29 4.64 -0.78 -6.41
C GLU A 29 3.32 -0.82 -5.64
N LEU A 30 3.38 -0.64 -4.32
CA LEU A 30 2.23 -0.80 -3.42
C LEU A 30 2.00 0.47 -2.59
N ALA A 31 0.72 0.80 -2.41
CA ALA A 31 0.27 1.87 -1.54
C ALA A 31 -0.34 1.28 -0.26
N PHE A 32 0.25 1.60 0.89
CA PHE A 32 -0.20 1.20 2.21
C PHE A 32 -0.84 2.37 2.95
N PHE A 33 -2.02 2.15 3.54
CA PHE A 33 -2.75 3.20 4.26
C PHE A 33 -3.63 2.61 5.36
N ARG A 34 -4.20 3.46 6.20
CA ARG A 34 -5.29 3.08 7.11
C ARG A 34 -6.62 3.50 6.54
N ASP A 35 -7.59 2.60 6.50
CA ASP A 35 -8.96 2.92 6.10
C ASP A 35 -9.66 3.83 7.13
N GLY A 36 -10.91 4.22 6.84
CA GLY A 36 -11.71 5.06 7.74
C GLY A 36 -12.04 4.42 9.10
N LYS A 37 -11.79 3.12 9.27
CA LYS A 37 -11.95 2.38 10.53
C LYS A 37 -10.61 2.14 11.24
N GLY A 38 -9.49 2.57 10.65
CA GLY A 38 -8.14 2.39 11.18
C GLY A 38 -7.44 1.08 10.81
N ASN A 39 -8.09 0.23 9.99
CA ASN A 39 -7.50 -1.04 9.53
C ASN A 39 -6.39 -0.78 8.52
N ALA A 40 -5.34 -1.60 8.55
CA ALA A 40 -4.30 -1.55 7.53
C ALA A 40 -4.84 -2.10 6.19
N ALA A 41 -4.62 -1.34 5.12
CA ALA A 41 -4.99 -1.70 3.75
C ALA A 41 -3.79 -1.57 2.82
N CYS A 42 -3.82 -2.30 1.71
CA CYS A 42 -2.79 -2.31 0.69
C CYS A 42 -3.43 -2.49 -0.69
N VAL A 43 -2.99 -1.70 -1.67
CA VAL A 43 -3.36 -1.84 -3.09
C VAL A 43 -2.12 -1.64 -3.96
N GLU A 44 -2.19 -2.03 -5.23
CA GLU A 44 -1.21 -1.58 -6.22
C GLU A 44 -1.22 -0.04 -6.27
N ASP A 45 -0.06 0.60 -6.33
CA ASP A 45 0.07 2.06 -6.30
C ASP A 45 -0.28 2.72 -7.65
N LYS A 46 -1.47 2.41 -8.15
CA LYS A 46 -1.92 2.74 -9.50
C LYS A 46 -3.44 2.89 -9.53
N CYS A 47 -3.90 4.06 -9.95
CA CYS A 47 -5.30 4.35 -10.13
C CYS A 47 -5.86 3.61 -11.36
N SER A 48 -6.93 2.84 -11.18
CA SER A 48 -7.56 2.08 -12.27
C SER A 48 -8.16 2.94 -13.38
N HIS A 49 -8.42 4.23 -13.13
CA HIS A 49 -8.99 5.13 -14.14
C HIS A 49 -7.94 5.60 -15.17
N ARG A 50 -6.80 6.14 -14.70
CA ARG A 50 -5.76 6.74 -15.58
C ARG A 50 -4.33 6.42 -15.19
N SER A 51 -4.10 5.37 -14.39
CA SER A 51 -2.78 4.92 -13.96
C SER A 51 -1.96 5.96 -13.17
N ALA A 52 -2.61 6.96 -12.58
CA ALA A 52 -1.94 7.88 -11.66
C ALA A 52 -1.47 7.14 -10.40
N VAL A 53 -0.36 7.59 -9.81
CA VAL A 53 0.17 7.05 -8.55
C VAL A 53 -0.78 7.42 -7.41
N LEU A 54 -1.30 6.43 -6.68
CA LEU A 54 -2.29 6.65 -5.61
C LEU A 54 -1.65 7.27 -4.37
N SER A 55 -0.41 6.89 -4.06
CA SER A 55 0.35 7.42 -2.93
C SER A 55 0.70 8.90 -3.04
N GLY A 56 0.61 9.48 -4.23
CA GLY A 56 0.67 10.94 -4.43
C GLY A 56 -0.63 11.67 -4.04
N GLY A 57 -1.69 10.93 -3.72
CA GLY A 57 -2.98 11.44 -3.27
C GLY A 57 -3.05 11.67 -1.75
N ARG A 58 -4.26 11.55 -1.20
CA ARG A 58 -4.57 11.73 0.23
C ARG A 58 -5.52 10.66 0.71
#